data_AF-A0A1L8PEQ1-F1
#
_entry.id   AF-A0A1L8PEQ1-F1
#
_cell.length_a   1.000
_cell.length_b   1.000
_cell.length_c   1.000
_cell.angle_alpha   90.00
_cell.angle_beta   90.00
_cell.angle_gamma   90.00
#
_symmetry.space_group_name_H-M   'P 1'
#
loop_
_entity.id
_entity.type
_entity.pdbx_description
1 polymer ?
#
loop_
_entity_poly.entity_id
_entity_poly.type
_entity_poly.pdbx_seq_one_letter_code
_entity_poly.pdbx_strand_id
1 'polypeptide(L)'
;MKDKTNKWLVRGLIISAVVMIVGFFLWTNLVPLQDVGTYSPQELRDVQKELAINYPLGSFLMNLGFLGFSSTLLALVLRQIIVFIKKRE
;
A
#
# COMPACT_ATOMS: atom_id res chain seq x y z
N MET A 1 25.90 9.32 -11.58
CA MET A 1 24.94 8.23 -11.24
C MET A 1 24.25 8.37 -9.88
N LYS A 2 24.83 9.02 -8.86
CA LYS A 2 24.24 9.14 -7.49
C LYS A 2 22.80 9.66 -7.45
N ASP A 3 22.48 10.65 -8.30
CA ASP A 3 21.21 11.37 -8.25
C ASP A 3 20.02 10.60 -8.89
N LYS A 4 20.26 9.87 -9.99
CA LYS A 4 19.20 9.09 -10.66
C LYS A 4 18.63 8.02 -9.74
N THR A 5 19.47 7.25 -9.04
CA THR A 5 19.00 6.19 -8.13
C THR A 5 18.22 6.75 -6.94
N ASN A 6 18.61 7.90 -6.37
CA ASN A 6 17.84 8.52 -5.28
C ASN A 6 16.47 8.98 -5.79
N LYS A 7 16.42 9.59 -6.98
CA LYS A 7 15.15 9.96 -7.63
C LYS A 7 14.23 8.75 -7.82
N TRP A 8 14.77 7.61 -8.24
CA TRP A 8 14.00 6.36 -8.37
C TRP A 8 13.51 5.84 -7.02
N LEU A 9 14.34 5.84 -5.98
CA LEU A 9 13.95 5.39 -4.64
C LEU A 9 12.87 6.29 -4.02
N VAL A 10 12.98 7.60 -4.20
CA VAL A 10 11.95 8.56 -3.74
C VAL A 10 10.64 8.35 -4.50
N ARG A 11 10.69 8.15 -5.82
CA ARG A 11 9.50 7.78 -6.60
C ARG A 11 8.90 6.46 -6.11
N GLY A 12 9.73 5.48 -5.79
CA GLY A 12 9.31 4.20 -5.19
C GLY A 12 8.54 4.41 -3.89
N LEU A 13 9.05 5.22 -2.96
CA LEU A 13 8.34 5.56 -1.72
C LEU A 13 6.96 6.18 -1.99
N ILE A 14 6.89 7.14 -2.92
CA ILE A 14 5.63 7.81 -3.26
C ILE A 14 4.64 6.80 -3.86
N ILE A 15 5.08 5.97 -4.81
CA ILE A 15 4.23 4.94 -5.43
C ILE A 15 3.74 3.96 -4.38
N SER A 16 4.62 3.47 -3.50
CA SER A 16 4.25 2.58 -2.42
C SER A 16 3.25 3.20 -1.45
N ALA A 17 3.40 4.48 -1.11
CA ALA A 17 2.43 5.21 -0.30
C ALA A 17 1.06 5.31 -0.99
N VAL A 18 1.04 5.66 -2.28
CA VAL A 18 -0.21 5.72 -3.06
C VAL A 18 -0.88 4.34 -3.12
N VAL A 19 -0.12 3.27 -3.35
CA VAL A 19 -0.64 1.89 -3.36
C VAL A 19 -1.25 1.53 -2.02
N MET A 20 -0.60 1.89 -0.90
CA MET A 20 -1.18 1.67 0.44
C MET A 20 -2.46 2.48 0.65
N ILE A 21 -2.52 3.73 0.21
CA ILE A 21 -3.73 4.56 0.31
C ILE A 21 -4.89 3.94 -0.46
N VAL A 22 -4.65 3.51 -1.70
CA VAL A 22 -5.67 2.82 -2.52
C VAL A 22 -6.10 1.51 -1.86
N GLY A 23 -5.14 0.72 -1.35
CA GLY A 23 -5.44 -0.50 -0.62
C GLY A 23 -6.26 -0.25 0.64
N PHE A 24 -5.95 0.80 1.39
CA PHE A 24 -6.69 1.22 2.57
C PHE A 24 -8.13 1.59 2.21
N PHE A 25 -8.36 2.35 1.16
CA PHE A 25 -9.72 2.66 0.70
C PHE A 25 -10.47 1.39 0.29
N LEU A 26 -9.87 0.49 -0.49
CA LEU A 26 -10.54 -0.76 -0.87
C LEU A 26 -10.86 -1.66 0.32
N TRP A 27 -10.01 -1.65 1.34
CA TRP A 27 -10.20 -2.42 2.57
C TRP A 27 -11.24 -1.78 3.51
N THR A 28 -11.26 -0.45 3.62
CA THR A 28 -12.13 0.29 4.56
C THR A 28 -13.47 0.72 4.00
N ASN A 29 -13.59 0.91 2.68
CA ASN A 29 -14.85 1.31 2.02
C ASN A 29 -15.91 0.19 2.06
N LEU A 30 -15.59 -0.91 2.72
CA LEU A 30 -16.43 -2.04 3.07
C LEU A 30 -16.85 -1.98 4.56
N VAL A 31 -17.23 -0.80 5.03
CA VAL A 31 -17.88 -0.63 6.34
C VAL A 31 -18.96 -1.70 6.45
N PRO A 32 -18.97 -2.51 7.54
CA PRO A 32 -19.83 -3.69 7.62
C PRO A 32 -21.26 -3.30 7.29
N LEU A 33 -21.92 -4.10 6.42
CA LEU A 33 -23.33 -3.99 6.05
C LEU A 33 -24.15 -3.48 7.24
N GLN A 34 -24.37 -2.16 7.31
CA GLN A 34 -25.23 -1.59 8.32
C GLN A 34 -26.64 -2.02 7.93
N ASP A 35 -27.36 -2.62 8.88
CA ASP A 35 -28.73 -3.11 8.69
C ASP A 35 -28.87 -4.29 7.71
N VAL A 36 -28.07 -5.36 7.88
CA VAL A 36 -28.18 -6.62 7.09
C VAL A 36 -29.64 -7.15 6.96
N GLY A 37 -30.51 -6.84 7.94
CA GLY A 37 -31.92 -7.24 7.95
C GLY A 37 -32.85 -6.44 7.02
N THR A 38 -32.40 -5.34 6.41
CA THR A 38 -33.20 -4.54 5.47
C THR A 38 -32.95 -4.91 4.00
N TYR A 39 -31.87 -5.65 3.71
CA TYR A 39 -31.53 -6.05 2.36
C TYR A 39 -32.37 -7.24 1.89
N SER A 40 -32.78 -7.20 0.63
CA SER A 40 -33.29 -8.40 -0.05
C SER A 40 -32.17 -9.44 -0.24
N PRO A 41 -32.52 -10.73 -0.43
CA PRO A 41 -31.53 -11.77 -0.69
C PRO A 41 -30.62 -11.50 -1.89
N GLN A 42 -31.14 -10.79 -2.89
CA GLN A 42 -30.39 -10.43 -4.09
C GLN A 42 -29.33 -9.35 -3.79
N GLU A 43 -29.73 -8.30 -3.07
CA GLU A 43 -28.83 -7.20 -2.69
C GLU A 43 -27.74 -7.69 -1.73
N LEU A 44 -28.06 -8.57 -0.78
CA LEU A 44 -27.07 -9.21 0.09
C LEU A 44 -26.01 -9.95 -0.73
N ARG A 45 -26.44 -10.71 -1.74
CA ARG A 45 -25.53 -11.49 -2.57
C ARG A 45 -24.59 -10.60 -3.37
N ASP A 46 -25.09 -9.48 -3.86
CA ASP A 46 -24.29 -8.57 -4.68
C ASP A 46 -23.29 -7.77 -3.82
N VAL A 47 -23.69 -7.32 -2.63
CA VAL A 47 -22.75 -6.71 -1.67
C VAL A 47 -21.70 -7.71 -1.20
N GLN A 48 -22.08 -8.97 -0.94
CA GLN A 48 -21.12 -10.03 -0.58
C GLN A 48 -20.07 -10.28 -1.67
N LYS A 49 -20.46 -10.25 -2.95
CA LYS A 49 -19.50 -10.39 -4.06
C LYS A 49 -18.53 -9.22 -4.12
N GLU A 50 -19.04 -8.00 -3.94
CA GLU A 50 -18.21 -6.80 -3.95
C GLU A 50 -17.21 -6.79 -2.77
N LEU A 51 -17.69 -7.15 -1.57
CA LEU A 51 -16.88 -7.39 -0.37
C LEU A 51 -15.77 -8.42 -0.62
N ALA A 52 -16.13 -9.56 -1.22
CA ALA A 52 -15.21 -10.66 -1.48
C ALA A 52 -14.08 -10.30 -2.44
N ILE A 53 -14.22 -9.24 -3.24
CA ILE A 53 -13.17 -8.75 -4.15
C ILE A 53 -12.40 -7.60 -3.50
N ASN A 54 -13.10 -6.59 -3.00
CA ASN A 54 -12.49 -5.36 -2.50
C ASN A 54 -11.65 -5.60 -1.24
N TYR A 55 -12.09 -6.47 -0.33
CA TYR A 55 -11.36 -6.77 0.91
C TYR A 55 -9.99 -7.42 0.67
N PRO A 56 -9.89 -8.57 -0.05
CA PRO A 56 -8.60 -9.18 -0.31
C PRO A 56 -7.72 -8.33 -1.22
N LEU A 57 -8.30 -7.61 -2.20
CA LEU A 57 -7.54 -6.69 -3.04
C LEU A 57 -6.95 -5.53 -2.23
N GLY A 58 -7.75 -4.94 -1.33
CA GLY A 58 -7.30 -3.90 -0.42
C GLY A 58 -6.17 -4.38 0.48
N SER A 59 -6.33 -5.56 1.10
CA SER A 59 -5.29 -6.19 1.90
C SER A 59 -4.02 -6.47 1.09
N PHE A 60 -4.14 -7.00 -0.13
CA PHE A 60 -3.01 -7.25 -1.01
C PHE A 60 -2.25 -5.97 -1.34
N LEU A 61 -2.96 -4.90 -1.73
CA LEU A 61 -2.35 -3.62 -2.07
C LEU A 61 -1.70 -2.96 -0.85
N MET A 62 -2.31 -3.01 0.33
CA MET A 62 -1.67 -2.52 1.56
C MET A 62 -0.35 -3.27 1.85
N ASN A 63 -0.35 -4.61 1.76
CA ASN A 63 0.86 -5.40 1.97
C ASN A 63 1.93 -5.14 0.91
N LEU A 64 1.54 -5.07 -0.37
CA LEU A 64 2.45 -4.77 -1.48
C LEU A 64 3.09 -3.38 -1.32
N GLY A 65 2.26 -2.39 -0.99
CA GLY A 65 2.71 -1.03 -0.71
C GLY A 65 3.65 -0.98 0.50
N PHE A 66 3.34 -1.68 1.59
CA PHE A 66 4.19 -1.75 2.78
C PHE A 66 5.56 -2.38 2.48
N LEU A 67 5.60 -3.48 1.74
CA LEU A 67 6.85 -4.14 1.33
C LEU A 67 7.69 -3.22 0.43
N GLY A 68 7.07 -2.57 -0.54
CA GLY A 68 7.74 -1.60 -1.41
C GLY A 68 8.28 -0.39 -0.63
N PHE A 69 7.49 0.14 0.30
CA PHE A 69 7.89 1.27 1.15
C PHE A 69 9.07 0.89 2.05
N SER A 70 8.97 -0.24 2.75
CA SER A 70 10.01 -0.70 3.69
C SER A 70 11.33 -0.99 2.98
N SER A 71 11.28 -1.66 1.81
CA SER A 71 12.48 -1.96 1.03
C SER A 71 13.14 -0.72 0.44
N THR A 72 12.37 0.23 -0.10
CA THR A 72 12.90 1.48 -0.65
C THR A 72 13.46 2.41 0.43
N LEU A 73 12.80 2.49 1.58
CA LEU A 73 13.29 3.23 2.74
C LEU A 73 14.61 2.64 3.25
N LEU A 74 14.68 1.32 3.43
CA LEU A 74 15.89 0.63 3.85
C LEU A 74 17.05 0.91 2.88
N ALA A 75 16.80 0.84 1.57
CA ALA A 75 17.80 1.15 0.56
C ALA A 75 18.32 2.60 0.65
N LEU A 76 17.45 3.57 0.93
CA LEU A 76 17.86 4.97 1.13
C LEU A 76 18.73 5.15 2.37
N VAL A 77 18.32 4.56 3.50
CA VAL A 77 19.06 4.62 4.76
C VAL A 77 20.45 4.00 4.61
N LEU A 78 20.53 2.77 4.07
CA LEU A 78 21.81 2.08 3.84
C LEU A 78 22.73 2.92 2.96
N ARG A 79 22.18 3.52 1.90
CA ARG A 79 22.96 4.38 1.00
C ARG A 79 23.49 5.62 1.70
N GLN A 80 22.68 6.25 2.55
CA GLN A 80 23.09 7.42 3.32
C GLN A 80 24.20 7.07 4.32
N ILE A 81 24.11 5.92 4.98
CA ILE A 81 25.15 5.39 5.87
C ILE A 81 26.46 5.18 5.10
N ILE A 82 26.42 4.50 3.94
CA ILE A 82 27.62 4.26 3.12
C ILE A 82 28.28 5.58 2.68
N VAL A 83 27.48 6.57 2.27
CA VAL A 83 28.01 7.88 1.86
C VAL A 83 28.62 8.62 3.05
N PHE A 84 28.02 8.51 4.24
CA PHE A 84 28.56 9.11 5.45
C PHE A 84 29.89 8.50 5.88
N ILE A 85 29.99 7.16 5.86
CA ILE A 85 31.23 6.44 6.19
C ILE A 85 32.35 6.84 5.21
N LYS A 86 32.09 6.80 3.90
CA LYS A 86 33.07 7.20 2.87
C LYS A 86 33.50 8.68 2.93
N LYS A 87 32.79 9.53 3.66
CA LYS A 87 33.15 10.95 3.84
C LYS A 87 34.08 11.14 5.06
N ARG A 88 34.16 10.15 5.95
CA ARG A 88 35.03 10.18 7.13
C ARG A 88 36.39 9.53 6.90
N GLU A 89 36.50 8.63 5.93
CA GLU A 89 37.79 8.16 5.36
C GLU A 89 38.37 9.21 4.41
#